data_AF-A0A8T1CXM9-F1
#
_entry.id   AF-A0A8T1CXM9-F1
#
_cell.length_a   1.000
_cell.length_b   1.000
_cell.length_c   1.000
_cell.angle_alpha   90.00
_cell.angle_beta   90.00
_cell.angle_gamma   90.00
#
_symmetry.space_group_name_H-M   'P 1'
#
loop_
_entity.id
_entity.type
_entity.pdbx_description
1 polymer ?
#
loop_
_entity_poly.entity_id
_entity_poly.type
_entity_poly.pdbx_seq_one_letter_code
_entity_poly.pdbx_strand_id
1 'polypeptide(L)'
;MATHQAHRLPWPTLGDVYASTTLENDRYRYVKTEAKDKEVAHFARCLVDALKEFAETDKRLPVDDAGNSLDPTTWGIQPFGAMGYTGYYYSLLEGYVLLNLLLLDADKFLPILQRGRKDSVPYYIELLCGYCDGGHPDWVARRLQPILEGHQLKPMTAEVLQTIRDHCALLFRCLYSISGENKALDPELVERSIVILL
;
A
#
# COMPACT_ATOMS: atom_id res chain seq x y z
N MET A 1 17.32 3.57 -11.80
CA MET A 1 16.34 3.32 -10.73
C MET A 1 16.07 1.82 -10.70
N ALA A 2 16.12 1.16 -9.53
CA ALA A 2 15.69 -0.23 -9.43
C ALA A 2 14.21 -0.28 -9.81
N THR A 3 13.88 -0.94 -10.92
CA THR A 3 12.51 -1.15 -11.37
C THR A 3 11.77 -1.94 -10.30
N HIS A 4 10.95 -1.25 -9.53
CA HIS A 4 9.91 -1.80 -8.69
C HIS A 4 9.21 -2.94 -9.45
N GLN A 5 9.37 -4.19 -8.98
CA GLN A 5 8.90 -5.39 -9.69
C GLN A 5 7.39 -5.62 -9.55
N ALA A 6 6.59 -4.56 -9.47
CA ALA A 6 5.13 -4.69 -9.48
C ALA A 6 4.64 -5.59 -10.62
N HIS A 7 5.26 -5.54 -11.79
CA HIS A 7 4.91 -6.39 -12.92
C HIS A 7 5.03 -7.91 -12.67
N ARG A 8 5.74 -8.36 -11.62
CA ARG A 8 5.88 -9.78 -11.27
C ARG A 8 4.82 -10.28 -10.29
N LEU A 9 4.08 -9.38 -9.65
CA LEU A 9 3.02 -9.76 -8.71
C LEU A 9 1.72 -10.02 -9.47
N PRO A 10 0.87 -10.96 -9.00
CA PRO A 10 -0.39 -11.31 -9.67
C PRO A 10 -1.48 -10.25 -9.44
N TRP A 11 -1.21 -8.99 -9.78
CA TRP A 11 -2.15 -7.86 -9.66
C TRP A 11 -3.47 -8.07 -10.40
N PRO A 12 -3.52 -8.66 -11.61
CA PRO A 12 -4.80 -8.93 -12.27
C PRO A 12 -5.69 -9.85 -11.43
N THR A 13 -5.11 -10.93 -10.88
CA THR A 13 -5.82 -11.87 -10.00
C THR A 13 -6.32 -11.17 -8.75
N LEU A 14 -5.48 -10.36 -8.09
CA LEU A 14 -5.93 -9.58 -6.94
C LEU A 14 -7.04 -8.58 -7.33
N GLY A 15 -6.88 -7.91 -8.47
CA GLY A 15 -7.86 -6.97 -9.01
C GLY A 15 -9.22 -7.62 -9.27
N ASP A 16 -9.26 -8.88 -9.72
CA ASP A 16 -10.50 -9.63 -9.90
C ASP A 16 -11.18 -9.95 -8.57
N VAL A 17 -10.41 -10.27 -7.52
CA VAL A 17 -10.95 -10.40 -6.15
C VAL A 17 -11.60 -9.10 -5.70
N TYR A 18 -10.92 -7.95 -5.85
CA TYR A 18 -11.47 -6.63 -5.50
C TYR A 18 -12.70 -6.28 -6.33
N ALA A 19 -12.68 -6.54 -7.63
CA ALA A 19 -13.80 -6.26 -8.53
C ALA A 19 -15.05 -7.09 -8.20
N SER A 20 -14.87 -8.24 -7.56
CA SER A 20 -15.96 -9.13 -7.15
C SER A 20 -16.62 -8.73 -5.82
N THR A 21 -16.19 -7.64 -5.20
CA THR A 21 -16.76 -7.13 -3.96
C THR A 21 -18.14 -6.50 -4.20
N THR A 22 -19.02 -6.69 -3.23
CA THR A 22 -20.33 -6.04 -3.18
C THR A 22 -20.37 -5.10 -1.99
N LEU A 23 -21.00 -3.93 -2.16
CA LEU A 23 -21.21 -2.98 -1.06
C LEU A 23 -22.34 -3.49 -0.15
N GLU A 24 -22.02 -3.84 1.09
CA GLU A 24 -22.97 -4.26 2.12
C GLU A 24 -22.69 -3.47 3.41
N ASN A 25 -23.69 -2.73 3.92
CA ASN A 25 -23.56 -1.90 5.13
C ASN A 25 -22.36 -0.91 5.09
N ASP A 26 -22.20 -0.18 3.98
CA ASP A 26 -21.09 0.76 3.73
C ASP A 26 -19.69 0.13 3.83
N ARG A 27 -19.60 -1.19 3.70
CA ARG A 27 -18.35 -1.94 3.59
C ARG A 27 -18.39 -2.76 2.32
N TYR A 28 -17.36 -2.63 1.50
CA TYR A 28 -17.14 -3.65 0.47
C TYR A 28 -16.86 -4.95 1.19
N ARG A 29 -17.48 -6.03 0.70
CA ARG A 29 -17.22 -7.41 1.09
C ARG A 29 -17.16 -8.23 -0.17
N TYR A 30 -16.09 -8.98 -0.36
CA TYR A 30 -16.11 -10.04 -1.37
C TYR A 30 -16.85 -11.26 -0.81
N VAL A 31 -17.57 -11.96 -1.70
CA VAL A 31 -18.10 -13.28 -1.36
C VAL A 31 -16.92 -14.18 -1.04
N LYS A 32 -16.72 -14.52 0.23
CA LYS A 32 -15.68 -15.44 0.69
C LYS A 32 -15.92 -16.81 0.09
N THR A 33 -15.10 -17.17 -0.88
CA THR A 33 -15.03 -18.51 -1.44
C THR A 33 -13.63 -19.04 -1.25
N GLU A 34 -13.50 -20.36 -1.12
CA GLU A 34 -12.18 -21.01 -1.00
C GLU A 34 -11.24 -20.63 -2.15
N ALA A 35 -11.78 -20.41 -3.35
CA ALA A 35 -11.01 -19.96 -4.51
C ALA A 35 -10.41 -18.55 -4.29
N LYS A 36 -11.22 -17.58 -3.87
CA LYS A 36 -10.74 -16.20 -3.65
C LYS A 36 -9.79 -16.10 -2.46
N ASP A 37 -10.03 -16.87 -1.40
CA ASP A 37 -9.11 -16.92 -0.26
C ASP A 37 -7.74 -17.47 -0.70
N LYS A 38 -7.71 -18.50 -1.57
CA LYS A 38 -6.48 -19.02 -2.18
C LYS A 38 -5.79 -18.00 -3.09
N GLU A 39 -6.55 -17.20 -3.83
CA GLU A 39 -6.02 -16.12 -4.69
C GLU A 39 -5.34 -15.02 -3.86
N VAL A 40 -5.97 -14.56 -2.77
CA VAL A 40 -5.38 -13.58 -1.85
C VAL A 40 -4.14 -14.15 -1.18
N ALA A 41 -4.21 -15.38 -0.67
CA ALA A 41 -3.06 -16.05 -0.05
C ALA A 41 -1.90 -16.24 -1.05
N HIS A 42 -2.21 -16.56 -2.32
CA HIS A 42 -1.20 -16.65 -3.37
C HIS A 42 -0.53 -15.31 -3.63
N PHE A 43 -1.31 -14.23 -3.78
CA PHE A 43 -0.77 -12.89 -3.94
C PHE A 43 0.13 -12.50 -2.75
N ALA A 44 -0.33 -12.75 -1.51
CA ALA A 44 0.43 -12.45 -0.31
C ALA A 44 1.79 -13.18 -0.27
N ARG A 45 1.82 -14.47 -0.62
CA ARG A 45 3.06 -15.24 -0.77
C ARG A 45 4.00 -14.63 -1.81
N CYS A 46 3.49 -14.30 -3.00
CA CYS A 46 4.30 -13.67 -4.05
C CYS A 46 4.88 -12.32 -3.64
N LEU A 47 4.10 -11.49 -2.93
CA LEU A 47 4.60 -10.21 -2.40
C LEU A 47 5.70 -10.43 -1.37
N VAL A 48 5.51 -11.35 -0.43
CA VAL A 48 6.53 -11.69 0.57
C VAL A 48 7.80 -12.23 -0.06
N ASP A 49 7.69 -13.12 -1.05
CA ASP A 49 8.84 -13.67 -1.77
C ASP A 49 9.62 -12.56 -2.50
N ALA A 50 8.92 -11.63 -3.13
CA ALA A 50 9.55 -10.46 -3.75
C ALA A 50 10.24 -9.56 -2.71
N LEU A 51 9.62 -9.30 -1.56
CA LEU A 51 10.23 -8.50 -0.48
C LEU A 51 11.50 -9.19 0.06
N LYS A 52 11.48 -10.52 0.24
CA LYS A 52 12.65 -11.30 0.66
C LYS A 52 13.77 -11.26 -0.37
N GLU A 53 13.47 -11.46 -1.66
CA GLU A 53 14.45 -11.36 -2.75
C GLU A 53 15.15 -9.99 -2.73
N PHE A 54 14.39 -8.90 -2.56
CA PHE A 54 14.97 -7.55 -2.53
C PHE A 54 15.73 -7.25 -1.24
N ALA A 55 15.28 -7.75 -0.09
CA ALA A 55 16.04 -7.64 1.16
C ALA A 55 17.42 -8.30 1.05
N GLU A 56 17.51 -9.42 0.33
CA GLU A 56 18.77 -10.14 0.12
C GLU A 56 19.66 -9.50 -0.95
N THR A 57 19.07 -8.94 -2.01
CA THR A 57 19.80 -8.52 -3.22
C THR A 57 20.10 -7.03 -3.28
N ASP A 58 19.26 -6.15 -2.74
CA ASP A 58 19.49 -4.72 -2.76
C ASP A 58 20.58 -4.31 -1.77
N LYS A 59 21.74 -3.88 -2.28
CA LYS A 59 22.89 -3.47 -1.48
C LYS A 59 22.93 -1.98 -1.16
N ARG A 60 21.93 -1.20 -1.62
CA ARG A 60 21.84 0.22 -1.31
C ARG A 60 21.53 0.41 0.17
N LEU A 61 22.05 1.50 0.74
CA LEU A 61 21.65 1.90 2.08
C LEU A 61 20.12 2.13 2.13
N PRO A 62 19.46 1.84 3.27
CA PRO A 62 18.03 2.06 3.47
C PRO A 62 17.75 3.55 3.70
N VAL A 63 18.16 4.38 2.74
CA VAL A 63 17.90 5.82 2.69
C VAL A 63 17.39 6.21 1.30
N ASP A 64 16.62 7.29 1.25
CA ASP A 64 16.26 7.95 0.00
C ASP A 64 17.38 8.87 -0.51
N ASP A 65 17.16 9.50 -1.67
CA ASP A 65 18.15 10.40 -2.30
C ASP A 65 18.43 11.68 -1.46
N ALA A 66 17.57 12.00 -0.50
CA ALA A 66 17.73 13.13 0.42
C ALA A 66 18.32 12.69 1.78
N GLY A 67 18.69 11.42 1.93
CA GLY A 67 19.26 10.85 3.17
C GLY A 67 18.22 10.53 4.24
N ASN A 68 16.92 10.58 3.93
CA ASN A 68 15.89 10.16 4.87
C ASN A 68 15.90 8.64 5.03
N SER A 69 15.82 8.16 6.27
CA SER A 69 15.75 6.73 6.57
C SER A 69 14.50 6.09 5.95
N LEU A 70 14.68 4.98 5.26
CA LEU A 70 13.60 4.13 4.73
C LEU A 70 13.19 3.04 5.73
N ASP A 71 13.90 2.90 6.84
CA ASP A 71 13.55 1.96 7.90
C ASP A 71 12.51 2.58 8.85
N PRO A 72 11.24 2.13 8.83
CA PRO A 72 10.18 2.69 9.67
C PRO A 72 10.40 2.55 11.17
N THR A 73 11.26 1.63 11.62
CA THR A 73 11.61 1.50 13.04
C THR A 73 12.31 2.75 13.58
N THR A 74 12.92 3.54 12.69
CA THR A 74 13.61 4.79 13.02
C THR A 74 12.72 6.03 13.00
N TRP A 75 11.46 5.90 12.57
CA TRP A 75 10.55 7.03 12.38
C TRP A 75 9.82 7.47 13.66
N GLY A 76 10.00 6.74 14.77
CA GLY A 76 9.34 7.05 16.03
C GLY A 76 7.84 6.68 16.08
N ILE A 77 7.38 5.87 15.12
CA ILE A 77 5.99 5.40 15.04
C ILE A 77 5.87 3.91 15.39
N GLN A 78 4.67 3.51 15.82
CA GLN A 78 4.42 2.13 16.24
C GLN A 78 4.25 1.18 15.04
N PRO A 79 4.59 -0.11 15.19
CA PRO A 79 4.45 -1.12 14.14
C PRO A 79 3.01 -1.37 13.69
N PHE A 80 2.09 -1.60 14.64
CA PHE A 80 0.71 -1.98 14.34
C PHE A 80 -0.32 -0.89 14.64
N GLY A 81 0.12 0.21 15.26
CA GLY A 81 -0.76 1.29 15.70
C GLY A 81 -1.34 1.08 17.09
N ALA A 82 -1.80 2.18 17.70
CA ALA A 82 -2.52 2.19 18.97
C ALA A 82 -3.38 3.45 19.07
N MET A 83 -4.42 3.40 19.92
CA MET A 83 -5.26 4.56 20.26
C MET A 83 -5.83 5.33 19.05
N GLY A 84 -6.17 4.61 17.98
CA GLY A 84 -6.77 5.19 16.77
C GLY A 84 -5.77 5.60 15.68
N TYR A 85 -4.46 5.40 15.90
CA TYR A 85 -3.44 5.57 14.87
C TYR A 85 -3.09 4.26 14.19
N THR A 86 -2.76 4.34 12.90
CA THR A 86 -2.35 3.21 12.07
C THR A 86 -0.83 3.10 12.07
N GLY A 87 -0.31 1.93 12.43
CA GLY A 87 1.13 1.69 12.46
C GLY A 87 1.74 1.47 11.08
N TYR A 88 3.08 1.50 11.02
CA TYR A 88 3.81 1.45 9.75
C TYR A 88 3.59 0.18 8.94
N TYR A 89 3.27 -0.97 9.56
CA TYR A 89 3.00 -2.18 8.78
C TYR A 89 1.77 -2.02 7.90
N TYR A 90 0.67 -1.53 8.48
CA TYR A 90 -0.59 -1.36 7.77
C TYR A 90 -0.53 -0.18 6.80
N SER A 91 0.02 0.97 7.21
CA SER A 91 0.09 2.13 6.31
C SER A 91 0.92 1.85 5.06
N LEU A 92 2.07 1.18 5.22
CA LEU A 92 2.95 0.87 4.09
C LEU A 92 2.39 -0.25 3.22
N LEU A 93 1.90 -1.36 3.81
CA LEU A 93 1.36 -2.50 3.04
C LEU A 93 0.06 -2.12 2.32
N GLU A 94 -0.90 -1.54 3.04
CA GLU A 94 -2.21 -1.23 2.46
C GLU A 94 -2.09 -0.05 1.49
N GLY A 95 -1.31 0.98 1.82
CA GLY A 95 -1.01 2.06 0.91
C GLY A 95 -0.34 1.57 -0.38
N TYR A 96 0.61 0.62 -0.27
CA TYR A 96 1.24 -0.01 -1.41
C TYR A 96 0.24 -0.74 -2.31
N VAL A 97 -0.67 -1.53 -1.74
CA VAL A 97 -1.70 -2.27 -2.48
C VAL A 97 -2.69 -1.31 -3.16
N LEU A 98 -3.20 -0.32 -2.42
CA LEU A 98 -4.16 0.65 -2.97
C LEU A 98 -3.61 1.40 -4.17
N LEU A 99 -2.39 1.92 -4.05
CA LEU A 99 -1.75 2.68 -5.11
C LEU A 99 -1.51 1.82 -6.36
N ASN A 100 -1.12 0.55 -6.21
CA ASN A 100 -0.96 -0.36 -7.36
C ASN A 100 -2.30 -0.75 -7.99
N LEU A 101 -3.38 -0.89 -7.22
CA LEU A 101 -4.72 -1.09 -7.78
C LEU A 101 -5.15 0.13 -8.61
N LEU A 102 -4.88 1.35 -8.14
CA LEU A 102 -5.14 2.57 -8.92
C LEU A 102 -4.30 2.64 -10.21
N LEU A 103 -3.04 2.17 -10.17
CA LEU A 103 -2.20 2.05 -11.37
C LEU A 103 -2.71 0.99 -12.36
N LEU A 104 -3.44 -0.03 -11.87
CA LEU A 104 -4.02 -1.07 -12.72
C LEU A 104 -5.23 -0.54 -13.49
N ASP A 105 -6.19 0.06 -12.78
CA ASP A 105 -7.39 0.66 -13.37
C ASP A 105 -8.08 1.60 -12.35
N ALA A 106 -7.74 2.89 -12.40
CA ALA A 106 -8.25 3.86 -11.43
C ALA A 106 -9.78 4.01 -11.49
N ASP A 107 -10.39 3.97 -12.68
CA ASP A 107 -11.83 4.14 -12.85
C ASP A 107 -12.59 2.96 -12.23
N LYS A 108 -12.04 1.75 -12.36
CA LYS A 108 -12.58 0.54 -11.75
C LYS A 108 -12.38 0.50 -10.24
N PHE A 109 -11.17 0.81 -9.76
CA PHE A 109 -10.81 0.55 -8.37
C PHE A 109 -11.09 1.71 -7.43
N LEU A 110 -11.00 2.97 -7.87
CA LEU A 110 -11.23 4.11 -6.97
C LEU A 110 -12.58 4.03 -6.23
N PRO A 111 -13.73 3.75 -6.88
CA PRO A 111 -15.00 3.65 -6.17
C PRO A 111 -15.04 2.55 -5.10
N ILE A 112 -14.36 1.42 -5.37
CA ILE A 112 -14.25 0.28 -4.44
C ILE A 112 -13.43 0.70 -3.22
N LEU A 113 -12.28 1.34 -3.46
CA LEU A 113 -11.34 1.74 -2.42
C LEU A 113 -11.88 2.90 -1.55
N GLN A 114 -12.79 3.72 -2.08
CA GLN A 114 -13.45 4.80 -1.35
C GLN A 114 -14.53 4.32 -0.36
N ARG A 115 -15.02 3.09 -0.46
CA ARG A 115 -15.98 2.51 0.51
C ARG A 115 -17.21 3.40 0.77
N GLY A 116 -17.77 3.96 -0.29
CA GLY A 116 -18.93 4.87 -0.19
C GLY A 116 -18.58 6.32 0.19
N ARG A 117 -17.33 6.64 0.56
CA ARG A 117 -16.85 8.01 0.77
C ARG A 117 -16.46 8.67 -0.55
N LYS A 118 -17.44 8.89 -1.43
CA LYS A 118 -17.19 9.38 -2.80
C LYS A 118 -16.47 10.73 -2.86
N ASP A 119 -16.61 11.55 -1.82
CA ASP A 119 -16.01 12.89 -1.73
C ASP A 119 -14.59 12.91 -1.12
N SER A 120 -14.01 11.75 -0.80
CA SER A 120 -12.69 11.62 -0.16
C SER A 120 -11.86 10.53 -0.83
N VAL A 121 -10.55 10.73 -0.89
CA VAL A 121 -9.58 9.76 -1.38
C VAL A 121 -9.51 8.54 -0.41
N PRO A 122 -9.14 7.33 -0.87
CA PRO A 122 -9.05 6.18 0.02
C PRO A 122 -8.22 6.44 1.28
N TYR A 123 -8.68 5.92 2.42
CA TYR A 123 -8.15 6.23 3.75
C TYR A 123 -6.62 6.10 3.88
N TYR A 124 -6.02 5.03 3.35
CA TYR A 124 -4.56 4.86 3.44
C TYR A 124 -3.77 5.82 2.57
N ILE A 125 -4.37 6.40 1.54
CA ILE A 125 -3.76 7.49 0.77
C ILE A 125 -3.85 8.80 1.56
N GLU A 126 -4.96 9.08 2.24
CA GLU A 126 -5.07 10.24 3.17
C GLU A 126 -4.00 10.15 4.26
N LEU A 127 -3.87 8.96 4.86
CA LEU A 127 -2.88 8.64 5.88
C LEU A 127 -1.47 8.89 5.36
N LEU A 128 -1.11 8.31 4.21
CA LEU A 128 0.21 8.53 3.62
C LEU A 128 0.46 9.98 3.21
N CYS A 129 -0.58 10.80 3.09
CA CYS A 129 -0.49 12.25 2.85
C CYS A 129 -0.49 13.09 4.15
N GLY A 130 -0.41 12.45 5.33
CA GLY A 130 -0.27 13.10 6.63
C GLY A 130 -1.56 13.22 7.45
N TYR A 131 -2.69 12.65 7.00
CA TYR A 131 -3.95 12.73 7.72
C TYR A 131 -4.13 11.57 8.72
N CYS A 132 -4.16 11.87 10.02
CA CYS A 132 -4.24 10.85 11.08
C CYS A 132 -3.15 9.78 10.95
N ASP A 133 -1.98 10.16 10.46
CA ASP A 133 -0.88 9.25 10.12
C ASP A 133 -0.13 8.71 11.33
N GLY A 134 -0.41 9.21 12.53
CA GLY A 134 0.27 8.76 13.74
C GLY A 134 1.74 9.17 13.81
N GLY A 135 2.15 10.17 13.03
CA GLY A 135 3.50 10.73 13.05
C GLY A 135 4.43 10.14 11.99
N HIS A 136 3.92 9.75 10.82
CA HIS A 136 4.84 9.41 9.73
C HIS A 136 5.70 10.63 9.40
N PRO A 137 6.95 10.43 8.96
CA PRO A 137 7.79 11.57 8.61
C PRO A 137 7.17 12.42 7.49
N ASP A 138 7.20 13.75 7.61
CA ASP A 138 6.62 14.70 6.64
C ASP A 138 7.12 14.48 5.20
N TRP A 139 8.32 13.94 5.03
CA TRP A 139 8.87 13.66 3.69
C TRP A 139 8.12 12.54 2.96
N VAL A 140 7.48 11.61 3.67
CA VAL A 140 6.62 10.57 3.07
C VAL A 140 5.40 11.25 2.45
N ALA A 141 4.72 12.09 3.24
CA ALA A 141 3.54 12.84 2.80
C ALA A 141 3.82 13.79 1.65
N ARG A 142 4.89 14.59 1.75
CA ARG A 142 5.27 15.56 0.70
C ARG A 142 5.46 14.93 -0.68
N ARG A 143 5.86 13.65 -0.75
CA ARG A 143 6.05 12.93 -2.01
C ARG A 143 4.74 12.49 -2.64
N LEU A 144 3.70 12.21 -1.85
CA LEU A 144 2.41 11.72 -2.35
C LEU A 144 1.38 12.83 -2.53
N GLN A 145 1.38 13.85 -1.67
CA GLN A 145 0.46 15.00 -1.72
C GLN A 145 0.24 15.62 -3.11
N PRO A 146 1.22 15.66 -4.05
CA PRO A 146 0.98 16.17 -5.39
C PRO A 146 -0.15 15.47 -6.17
N ILE A 147 -0.55 14.25 -5.80
CA ILE A 147 -1.69 13.53 -6.44
C ILE A 147 -3.06 14.02 -5.96
N LEU A 148 -3.10 14.90 -4.95
CA LEU A 148 -4.33 15.37 -4.33
C LEU A 148 -4.71 16.80 -4.73
N GLU A 149 -6.01 17.04 -4.81
CA GLU A 149 -6.63 18.36 -4.81
C GLU A 149 -7.62 18.42 -3.64
N GLY A 150 -7.19 19.04 -2.53
CA GLY A 150 -7.91 18.94 -1.26
C GLY A 150 -7.97 17.48 -0.77
N HIS A 151 -9.18 16.96 -0.58
CA HIS A 151 -9.42 15.57 -0.17
C HIS A 151 -9.68 14.62 -1.35
N GLN A 152 -9.53 15.08 -2.59
CA GLN A 152 -9.81 14.29 -3.79
C GLN A 152 -8.52 13.93 -4.54
N LEU A 153 -8.56 12.80 -5.28
CA LEU A 153 -7.51 12.49 -6.26
C LEU A 153 -7.66 13.39 -7.47
N LYS A 154 -6.53 13.94 -7.92
CA LYS A 154 -6.44 14.55 -9.25
C LYS A 154 -6.72 13.51 -10.33
N PRO A 155 -7.14 13.95 -11.53
CA PRO A 155 -7.24 13.08 -12.70
C PRO A 155 -5.92 12.32 -12.93
N MET A 156 -6.01 11.06 -13.38
CA MET A 156 -4.86 10.18 -13.62
C MET A 156 -4.05 10.58 -14.86
N THR A 157 -3.47 11.77 -14.83
CA THR A 157 -2.52 12.25 -15.84
C THR A 157 -1.21 11.46 -15.75
N ALA A 158 -0.37 11.57 -16.78
CA ALA A 158 0.95 10.93 -16.78
C ALA A 158 1.80 11.32 -15.54
N GLU A 159 1.70 12.57 -15.10
CA GLU A 159 2.40 13.12 -13.93
C GLU A 159 1.89 12.51 -12.61
N VAL A 160 0.57 12.39 -12.45
CA VAL A 160 -0.05 11.75 -11.28
C VAL A 160 0.34 10.27 -11.25
N LEU A 161 0.21 9.56 -12.37
CA LEU A 161 0.60 8.16 -12.48
C LEU A 161 2.09 7.94 -12.18
N GLN A 162 2.97 8.85 -12.63
CA GLN A 162 4.39 8.76 -12.33
C GLN A 162 4.66 8.96 -10.83
N THR A 163 4.01 9.94 -10.21
CA THR A 163 4.10 10.19 -8.76
C THR A 163 3.65 8.96 -7.96
N ILE A 164 2.55 8.33 -8.37
CA ILE A 164 2.07 7.09 -7.74
C ILE A 164 3.10 5.96 -7.89
N ARG A 165 3.68 5.76 -9.08
CA ARG A 165 4.71 4.73 -9.31
C ARG A 165 5.95 4.94 -8.45
N ASP A 166 6.42 6.18 -8.36
CA ASP A 166 7.59 6.53 -7.55
C ASP A 166 7.31 6.33 -6.06
N HIS A 167 6.09 6.65 -5.61
CA HIS A 167 5.67 6.38 -4.24
C HIS A 167 5.49 4.89 -3.95
N CYS A 168 4.91 4.10 -4.86
CA CYS A 168 4.88 2.63 -4.73
C CYS A 168 6.28 2.04 -4.59
N ALA A 169 7.24 2.51 -5.41
CA ALA A 169 8.62 2.07 -5.32
C ALA A 169 9.23 2.43 -3.97
N LEU A 170 8.96 3.63 -3.45
CA LEU A 170 9.38 4.03 -2.10
C LEU A 170 8.80 3.11 -1.02
N LEU A 171 7.48 2.91 -0.99
CA LEU A 171 6.82 2.05 0.00
C LEU A 171 7.37 0.63 -0.04
N PHE A 172 7.58 0.08 -1.24
CA PHE A 172 8.20 -1.23 -1.41
C PHE A 172 9.61 -1.29 -0.79
N ARG A 173 10.43 -0.25 -1.01
CA ARG A 173 11.74 -0.14 -0.34
C ARG A 173 11.62 -0.09 1.17
N CYS A 174 10.67 0.67 1.71
CA CYS A 174 10.44 0.72 3.16
C CYS A 174 10.09 -0.66 3.71
N LEU A 175 9.20 -1.40 3.04
CA LEU A 175 8.74 -2.71 3.48
C LEU A 175 9.86 -3.75 3.63
N TYR A 176 10.85 -3.78 2.72
CA TYR A 176 11.98 -4.69 2.86
C TYR A 176 13.17 -4.11 3.65
N SER A 177 13.13 -2.82 4.00
CA SER A 177 14.20 -2.13 4.77
C SER A 177 13.95 -2.10 6.28
N ILE A 178 12.82 -2.62 6.76
CA ILE A 178 12.50 -2.70 8.20
C ILE A 178 13.57 -3.55 8.90
N SER A 179 14.26 -2.96 9.89
CA SER A 179 15.27 -3.67 10.67
C SER A 179 14.65 -4.56 11.76
N GLY A 180 15.42 -5.57 12.17
CA GLY A 180 14.99 -6.54 13.18
C GLY A 180 13.93 -7.51 12.67
N GLU A 181 12.93 -7.81 13.50
CA GLU A 181 11.82 -8.69 13.11
C GLU A 181 10.86 -7.96 12.16
N ASN A 182 10.97 -8.26 10.87
CA ASN A 182 10.14 -7.67 9.83
C ASN A 182 8.88 -8.50 9.56
N LYS A 183 7.75 -8.07 10.12
CA LYS A 183 6.44 -8.72 9.94
C LYS A 183 5.85 -8.51 8.55
N ALA A 184 6.36 -7.57 7.74
CA ALA A 184 5.96 -7.47 6.33
C ALA A 184 6.45 -8.67 5.50
N LEU A 185 7.34 -9.50 6.06
CA LEU A 185 7.80 -10.77 5.48
C LEU A 185 6.99 -11.98 5.97
N ASP A 186 5.90 -11.75 6.71
CA ASP A 186 4.95 -12.77 7.16
C ASP A 186 3.73 -12.81 6.21
N PRO A 187 3.57 -13.90 5.43
CA PRO A 187 2.45 -14.03 4.51
C PRO A 187 1.07 -13.91 5.18
N GLU A 188 0.92 -14.36 6.43
CA GLU A 188 -0.36 -14.30 7.14
C GLU A 188 -0.74 -12.86 7.48
N LEU A 189 0.25 -12.02 7.86
CA LEU A 189 0.00 -10.60 8.09
C LEU A 189 -0.37 -9.87 6.80
N VAL A 190 0.35 -10.16 5.71
CA VAL A 190 0.10 -9.56 4.39
C VAL A 190 -1.28 -9.95 3.88
N GLU A 191 -1.64 -11.23 3.97
CA GLU A 191 -2.97 -11.72 3.61
C GLU A 191 -4.07 -11.01 4.40
N ARG A 192 -3.93 -10.96 5.74
CA ARG A 192 -4.91 -10.27 6.60
C ARG A 192 -5.08 -8.80 6.26
N SER A 193 -3.98 -8.10 5.94
CA SER A 193 -4.01 -6.69 5.57
C SER A 193 -4.77 -6.47 4.25
N ILE A 194 -4.57 -7.36 3.27
CA ILE A 194 -5.30 -7.32 1.99
C ILE A 194 -6.80 -7.62 2.20
N VAL A 195 -7.16 -8.55 3.09
CA VAL A 195 -8.56 -8.86 3.39
C VAL A 195 -9.25 -7.71 4.14
N ILE A 196 -8.53 -6.97 5.00
CA ILE A 196 -9.09 -5.80 5.71
C ILE A 196 -9.51 -4.69 4.74
N LEU A 197 -8.85 -4.60 3.58
CA LEU A 197 -9.19 -3.69 2.48
C LEU A 197 -10.42 -4.13 1.67
N LEU A 198 -10.87 -5.37 1.83
CA LEU A 198 -12.08 -5.93 1.23
C LEU A 198 -13.23 -6.10 2.24
#